data_AF-A0A7R7VI78-F1
#
_entry.id   AF-A0A7R7VI78-F1
#
_cell.length_a   1.000
_cell.length_b   1.000
_cell.length_c   1.000
_cell.angle_alpha   90.00
_cell.angle_beta   90.00
_cell.angle_gamma   90.00
#
_symmetry.space_group_name_H-M   'P 1'
#
loop_
_entity.id
_entity.type
_entity.pdbx_description
1 polymer ?
#
loop_
_entity_poly.entity_id
_entity_poly.type
_entity_poly.pdbx_seq_one_letter_code
_entity_poly.pdbx_strand_id
1 'polypeptide(L)'
;MALLLNKGACPRTKRQILKPETVNQMLTNQIPSYPIYHNTPSKSAKPELANDCPVLPKAGNPSNGWGLTFALSHQENPETGRAAGSASWEGLANLFWFADRTNGVAIIVGTQILPYGGEYRHISSDDSFGRFD
;
A
#
# COMPACT_ATOMS: atom_id res chain seq x y z
N MET A 1 8.79 2.05 -9.67
CA MET A 1 9.25 0.99 -8.74
C MET A 1 10.54 0.31 -9.18
N ALA A 2 10.73 -0.05 -10.46
CA ALA A 2 11.97 -0.67 -10.93
C ALA A 2 13.24 0.11 -10.53
N LEU A 3 13.19 1.45 -10.53
CA LEU A 3 14.26 2.31 -10.03
C LEU A 3 14.59 2.06 -8.54
N LEU A 4 13.58 1.87 -7.69
CA LEU A 4 13.78 1.60 -6.25
C LEU A 4 14.45 0.24 -6.04
N LEU A 5 14.04 -0.77 -6.81
CA LEU A 5 14.66 -2.10 -6.79
C LEU A 5 16.12 -2.05 -7.28
N ASN A 6 16.41 -1.18 -8.26
CA ASN A 6 17.71 -1.09 -8.92
C ASN A 6 18.58 0.06 -8.42
N LYS A 7 18.45 0.44 -7.15
CA LYS A 7 19.32 1.45 -6.49
C LYS A 7 19.43 2.76 -7.28
N GLY A 8 18.36 3.19 -7.93
CA GLY A 8 18.31 4.45 -8.67
C GLY A 8 18.64 4.36 -10.16
N ALA A 9 19.02 3.19 -10.66
CA ALA A 9 19.34 2.98 -12.06
C ALA A 9 18.14 2.47 -12.87
N CYS A 10 18.08 2.84 -14.15
CA CYS A 10 17.15 2.21 -15.10
C CYS A 10 17.68 0.81 -15.47
N PRO A 11 16.92 -0.28 -15.24
CA PRO A 11 17.41 -1.63 -15.55
C PRO A 11 17.64 -1.86 -17.05
N ARG A 12 16.92 -1.14 -17.91
CA ARG A 12 17.02 -1.25 -19.38
C ARG A 12 18.22 -0.50 -19.95
N THR A 13 18.35 0.78 -19.65
CA THR A 13 19.38 1.66 -20.25
C THR A 13 20.66 1.76 -19.41
N LYS A 14 20.64 1.23 -18.18
CA LYS A 14 21.71 1.34 -17.17
C LYS A 14 22.02 2.77 -16.73
N ARG A 15 21.29 3.78 -17.22
CA ARG A 15 21.46 5.17 -16.80
C ARG A 15 21.08 5.35 -15.33
N GLN A 16 21.96 6.00 -14.57
CA GLN A 16 21.67 6.41 -13.20
C GLN A 16 20.70 7.59 -13.22
N ILE A 17 19.52 7.40 -12.63
CA ILE A 17 18.48 8.45 -12.54
C ILE A 17 18.56 9.14 -11.18
N LEU A 18 18.70 8.37 -10.10
CA LEU A 18 18.96 8.87 -8.74
C LEU A 18 20.20 8.21 -8.17
N LYS A 19 20.98 8.87 -7.33
CA LYS A 19 22.12 8.22 -6.66
C LYS A 19 21.64 7.07 -5.75
N PRO A 20 22.40 5.98 -5.58
CA PRO A 20 22.04 4.89 -4.67
C PRO A 20 21.75 5.36 -3.24
N GLU A 21 22.51 6.34 -2.75
CA GLU A 21 22.36 6.90 -1.41
C GLU A 21 21.03 7.64 -1.27
N THR A 22 20.59 8.33 -2.32
CA THR A 22 19.26 8.98 -2.37
C THR A 22 18.16 7.94 -2.23
N VAL A 23 18.26 6.81 -2.96
CA VAL A 23 17.25 5.74 -2.86
C VAL A 23 17.23 5.11 -1.46
N ASN A 24 18.39 4.91 -0.84
CA ASN A 24 18.46 4.41 0.54
C ASN A 24 17.83 5.41 1.54
N GLN A 25 18.07 6.72 1.36
CA GLN A 25 17.44 7.74 2.19
C GLN A 25 15.91 7.74 2.02
N MET A 26 15.40 7.58 0.79
CA MET A 26 13.96 7.49 0.55
C MET A 26 13.29 6.35 1.33
N LEU A 27 14.03 5.25 1.57
CA LEU A 27 13.57 4.06 2.28
C LEU A 27 13.88 4.07 3.77
N THR A 28 14.35 5.19 4.31
CA THR A 28 14.51 5.39 5.74
C THR A 28 13.25 6.04 6.30
N ASN A 29 12.78 5.61 7.47
CA ASN A 29 11.65 6.24 8.14
C ASN A 29 12.03 7.65 8.60
N GLN A 30 11.36 8.66 8.03
CA GLN A 30 11.64 10.08 8.23
C GLN A 30 10.92 10.66 9.45
N ILE A 31 9.87 9.99 9.95
CA ILE A 31 9.06 10.45 11.08
C ILE A 31 8.80 9.31 12.07
N PRO A 32 9.86 8.75 12.71
CA PRO A 32 9.74 7.57 13.56
C PRO A 32 8.83 7.76 14.78
N SER A 33 8.64 8.99 15.24
CA SER A 33 7.75 9.32 16.36
C SER A 33 6.26 9.23 16.01
N TYR A 34 5.90 9.06 14.73
CA TYR A 34 4.53 9.06 14.25
C TYR A 34 4.21 7.79 13.43
N PRO A 35 4.15 6.61 14.08
CA PRO A 35 3.77 5.38 13.40
C PRO A 35 2.32 5.45 12.90
N ILE A 36 2.09 4.92 11.70
CA ILE A 36 0.76 4.82 11.10
C ILE A 36 0.21 3.44 11.38
N TYR A 37 -0.80 3.32 12.25
CA TYR A 37 -1.45 2.05 12.57
C TYR A 37 -2.58 1.74 11.59
N HIS A 38 -2.54 0.55 10.98
CA HIS A 38 -3.43 0.16 9.88
C HIS A 38 -4.92 0.19 10.24
N ASN A 39 -5.28 -0.11 11.49
CA ASN A 39 -6.68 -0.18 11.92
C ASN A 39 -7.17 1.11 12.58
N THR A 40 -6.42 2.22 12.49
CA THR A 40 -6.86 3.51 13.03
C THR A 40 -8.06 4.00 12.23
N PRO A 41 -9.23 4.20 12.85
CA PRO A 41 -10.40 4.66 12.12
C PRO A 41 -10.21 6.08 11.60
N SER A 42 -10.63 6.34 10.36
CA SER A 42 -10.71 7.70 9.82
C SER A 42 -11.90 7.84 8.88
N LYS A 43 -12.56 9.00 8.95
CA LYS A 43 -13.70 9.31 8.08
C LYS A 43 -13.22 9.87 6.76
N SER A 44 -13.82 9.39 5.67
CA SER A 44 -13.61 9.96 4.35
C SER A 44 -14.15 11.38 4.29
N ALA A 45 -13.36 12.29 3.73
CA ALA A 45 -13.80 13.66 3.47
C ALA A 45 -14.82 13.75 2.31
N LYS A 46 -14.83 12.73 1.42
CA LYS A 46 -15.70 12.63 0.24
C LYS A 46 -16.18 11.18 0.09
N PRO A 47 -17.24 10.79 0.80
CA PRO A 47 -17.75 9.41 0.81
C PRO A 47 -18.08 8.86 -0.58
N GLU A 48 -18.43 9.73 -1.54
CA GLU A 48 -18.69 9.35 -2.92
C GLU A 48 -17.42 8.91 -3.70
N LEU A 49 -16.24 9.27 -3.21
CA LEU A 49 -14.95 8.92 -3.83
C LEU A 49 -14.16 7.89 -3.03
N ALA A 50 -14.34 7.83 -1.71
CA ALA A 50 -13.61 6.90 -0.85
C ALA A 50 -14.44 6.47 0.35
N ASN A 51 -14.35 5.19 0.70
CA ASN A 51 -14.90 4.67 1.94
C ASN A 51 -14.07 5.13 3.15
N ASP A 52 -14.65 5.01 4.34
CA ASP A 52 -13.94 5.20 5.60
C ASP A 52 -12.82 4.15 5.77
N CYS A 53 -11.77 4.51 6.51
CA CYS A 53 -10.70 3.59 6.86
C CYS A 53 -10.91 2.99 8.27
N PRO A 54 -10.35 1.79 8.53
CA PRO A 54 -9.69 0.92 7.56
C PRO A 54 -10.68 0.26 6.60
N VAL A 55 -10.36 0.26 5.30
CA VAL A 55 -11.13 -0.49 4.30
C VAL A 55 -11.08 -1.99 4.60
N LEU A 56 -9.90 -2.48 4.98
CA LEU A 56 -9.64 -3.86 5.37
C LEU A 56 -8.80 -3.86 6.66
N PRO A 57 -9.40 -4.23 7.81
CA PRO A 57 -8.65 -4.38 9.06
C PRO A 57 -7.59 -5.48 8.93
N LYS A 58 -6.42 -5.26 9.55
CA LYS A 58 -5.32 -6.23 9.61
C LYS A 58 -5.19 -6.85 10.99
N ALA A 59 -4.95 -8.16 11.04
CA ALA A 59 -4.70 -8.87 12.29
C ALA A 59 -3.52 -8.26 13.05
N GLY A 60 -3.69 -8.05 14.37
CA GLY A 60 -2.65 -7.49 15.24
C GLY A 60 -2.41 -5.98 15.11
N ASN A 61 -3.15 -5.26 14.25
CA ASN A 61 -3.01 -3.82 14.02
C ASN A 61 -1.55 -3.38 13.81
N PRO A 62 -0.86 -3.89 12.76
CA PRO A 62 0.51 -3.52 12.49
C PRO A 62 0.63 -2.02 12.25
N SER A 63 1.87 -1.52 12.29
CA SER A 63 2.18 -0.14 11.93
C SER A 63 3.12 -0.05 10.74
N ASN A 64 3.06 1.09 10.07
CA ASN A 64 4.02 1.52 9.06
C ASN A 64 4.76 2.77 9.54
N GLY A 65 5.97 2.93 9.05
CA GLY A 65 6.69 4.21 9.04
C GLY A 65 6.42 4.97 7.74
N TRP A 66 7.11 6.10 7.58
CA TRP A 66 6.97 6.93 6.39
C TRP A 66 8.35 7.28 5.82
N GLY A 67 8.60 6.83 4.59
CA GLY A 67 9.77 7.21 3.83
C GLY A 67 9.60 8.55 3.14
N LEU A 68 10.54 8.90 2.26
CA LEU A 68 10.30 10.01 1.34
C LEU A 68 9.39 9.50 0.23
N THR A 69 8.13 9.94 0.24
CA THR A 69 7.03 9.69 -0.73
C THR A 69 6.10 8.48 -0.50
N PHE A 70 6.39 7.58 0.43
CA PHE A 70 5.62 6.33 0.60
C PHE A 70 5.65 5.79 2.03
N ALA A 71 4.71 4.91 2.36
CA ALA A 71 4.70 4.16 3.61
C ALA A 71 5.73 3.01 3.57
N LEU A 72 6.31 2.70 4.73
CA LEU A 72 7.28 1.61 4.92
C LEU A 72 6.73 0.61 5.93
N SER A 73 6.67 -0.68 5.58
CA SER A 73 6.24 -1.70 6.55
C SER A 73 7.26 -1.85 7.68
N HIS A 74 6.83 -1.86 8.94
CA HIS A 74 7.73 -2.15 10.06
C HIS A 74 8.01 -3.64 10.23
N GLN A 75 7.10 -4.49 9.76
CA GLN A 75 7.18 -5.94 9.87
C GLN A 75 6.88 -6.62 8.54
N GLU A 76 7.26 -7.89 8.45
CA GLU A 76 6.82 -8.75 7.36
C GLU A 76 5.30 -8.89 7.38
N ASN A 77 4.68 -8.94 6.20
CA ASN A 77 3.27 -9.24 6.08
C ASN A 77 3.08 -10.76 6.00
N PRO A 78 2.43 -11.40 6.99
CA PRO A 78 2.30 -12.87 7.05
C PRO A 78 1.39 -13.45 5.95
N GLU A 79 0.49 -12.66 5.36
CA GLU A 79 -0.43 -13.14 4.32
C GLU A 79 0.22 -13.12 2.93
N THR A 80 1.11 -12.16 2.69
CA THR A 80 1.71 -11.92 1.36
C THR A 80 3.19 -12.28 1.28
N GLY A 81 3.85 -12.51 2.42
CA GLY A 81 5.31 -12.71 2.51
C GLY A 81 6.14 -11.45 2.23
N ARG A 82 5.49 -10.28 2.08
CA ARG A 82 6.19 -9.02 1.80
C ARG A 82 7.06 -8.63 2.98
N ALA A 83 8.35 -8.42 2.76
CA ALA A 83 9.33 -8.18 3.81
C ALA A 83 9.10 -6.84 4.55
N ALA A 84 9.62 -6.75 5.78
CA ALA A 84 9.77 -5.48 6.48
C ALA A 84 10.61 -4.48 5.66
N GLY A 85 10.30 -3.20 5.78
CA GLY A 85 10.93 -2.12 5.00
C GLY A 85 10.42 -1.99 3.56
N SER A 86 9.39 -2.76 3.17
CA SER A 86 8.78 -2.64 1.85
C SER A 86 8.07 -1.30 1.70
N ALA A 87 8.34 -0.61 0.59
CA ALA A 87 7.69 0.64 0.24
C ALA A 87 6.33 0.37 -0.40
N SER A 88 5.30 1.12 -0.01
CA SER A 88 3.98 1.02 -0.65
C SER A 88 3.22 2.34 -0.59
N TRP A 89 2.35 2.54 -1.57
CA TRP A 89 1.39 3.63 -1.56
C TRP A 89 0.14 3.26 -2.36
N GLU A 90 -0.89 4.06 -2.19
CA GLU A 90 -2.21 3.86 -2.76
C GLU A 90 -2.76 5.15 -3.36
N GLY A 91 -3.66 4.98 -4.31
CA GLY A 91 -4.32 6.05 -5.05
C GLY A 91 -5.82 5.81 -5.12
N LEU A 92 -6.56 6.92 -5.14
CA LEU A 92 -8.01 6.98 -4.97
C LEU A 92 -8.80 5.99 -5.85
N ALA A 93 -8.45 5.86 -7.12
CA ALA A 93 -9.14 4.96 -8.05
C ALA A 93 -8.70 3.49 -7.91
N ASN A 94 -8.59 3.01 -6.66
CA ASN A 94 -8.15 1.66 -6.29
C ASN A 94 -6.83 1.27 -6.99
N LEU A 95 -5.86 2.18 -6.97
CA LEU A 95 -4.50 1.93 -7.44
C LEU A 95 -3.60 1.65 -6.24
N PHE A 96 -2.90 0.53 -6.28
CA PHE A 96 -2.00 0.10 -5.22
C PHE A 96 -0.67 -0.30 -5.83
N TRP A 97 0.42 0.11 -5.21
CA TRP A 97 1.73 -0.37 -5.61
C TRP A 97 2.61 -0.66 -4.41
N PHE A 98 3.56 -1.57 -4.58
CA PHE A 98 4.62 -1.79 -3.62
C PHE A 98 5.95 -2.15 -4.28
N ALA A 99 7.03 -1.94 -3.54
CA ALA A 99 8.37 -2.37 -3.88
C ALA A 99 9.04 -3.00 -2.65
N ASP A 100 9.30 -4.29 -2.73
CA ASP A 100 10.03 -5.09 -1.76
C ASP A 100 11.46 -5.32 -2.30
N ARG A 101 12.42 -4.58 -1.75
CA ARG A 101 13.82 -4.70 -2.17
C ARG A 101 14.51 -5.95 -1.64
N THR A 102 14.03 -6.49 -0.53
CA THR A 102 14.58 -7.68 0.11
C THR A 102 14.32 -8.89 -0.78
N ASN A 103 13.08 -9.02 -1.26
CA ASN A 103 12.67 -10.10 -2.14
C ASN A 103 12.85 -9.77 -3.64
N GLY A 104 13.18 -8.52 -3.99
CA GLY A 104 13.39 -8.08 -5.37
C GLY A 104 12.09 -8.00 -6.19
N VAL A 105 10.94 -7.85 -5.54
CA VAL A 105 9.61 -7.84 -6.17
C VAL A 105 8.99 -6.45 -6.11
N ALA A 106 8.36 -6.03 -7.19
CA ALA A 106 7.50 -4.85 -7.20
C ALA A 106 6.26 -5.10 -8.05
N ILE A 107 5.11 -4.60 -7.58
CA ILE A 107 3.82 -4.79 -8.23
C ILE A 107 3.08 -3.45 -8.23
N ILE A 108 2.31 -3.21 -9.30
CA ILE A 108 1.27 -2.19 -9.35
C ILE A 108 -0.01 -2.84 -9.85
N VAL A 109 -1.12 -2.55 -9.17
CA VAL A 109 -2.48 -2.95 -9.54
C VAL A 109 -3.33 -1.69 -9.57
N GLY A 110 -4.19 -1.54 -10.57
CA GLY A 110 -5.12 -0.41 -10.64
C GLY A 110 -6.39 -0.83 -11.34
N THR A 111 -7.55 -0.62 -10.69
CA THR A 111 -8.85 -1.05 -11.24
C THR A 111 -9.66 0.07 -11.84
N GLN A 112 -9.33 1.35 -11.56
CA GLN A 112 -10.08 2.52 -12.00
C GLN A 112 -11.53 2.56 -11.47
N ILE A 113 -11.78 1.92 -10.33
CA ILE A 113 -13.10 1.85 -9.68
C ILE A 113 -13.16 2.87 -8.55
N LEU A 114 -14.34 3.45 -8.34
CA LEU A 114 -14.70 4.23 -7.16
C LEU A 114 -15.99 3.65 -6.53
N PRO A 115 -16.19 3.81 -5.21
CA PRO A 115 -15.30 4.47 -4.26
C PRO A 115 -14.02 3.66 -3.96
N TYR A 116 -12.97 4.33 -3.47
CA TYR A 116 -11.77 3.69 -2.94
C TYR A 116 -12.13 2.65 -1.87
N GLY A 117 -11.57 1.45 -1.99
CA GLY A 117 -11.91 0.29 -1.17
C GLY A 117 -13.03 -0.58 -1.73
N GLY A 118 -13.58 -0.22 -2.89
CA GLY A 118 -14.63 -0.97 -3.57
C GLY A 118 -16.00 -0.82 -2.90
N GLU A 119 -17.01 -1.52 -3.40
CA GLU A 119 -18.28 -1.64 -2.70
C GLU A 119 -18.13 -2.66 -1.56
N TYR A 120 -17.89 -2.19 -0.34
CA TYR A 120 -18.24 -2.95 0.86
C TYR A 120 -19.73 -2.75 1.13
N ARG A 121 -20.59 -3.40 0.34
CA ARG A 121 -21.94 -3.68 0.86
C ARG A 121 -21.76 -4.78 1.89
N HIS A 122 -22.19 -4.51 3.12
CA HIS A 122 -22.52 -5.57 4.06
C HIS A 122 -23.44 -6.52 3.30
N ILE A 123 -22.92 -7.66 2.84
CA ILE A 123 -23.79 -8.81 2.57
C ILE A 123 -24.22 -9.20 3.98
N SER A 124 -25.34 -8.65 4.45
CA SER A 124 -26.06 -9.29 5.52
C SER A 124 -26.37 -10.71 5.04
N SER A 125 -26.49 -11.66 5.95
CA SER A 125 -26.94 -13.02 5.62
C SER A 125 -28.27 -13.07 4.83
N ASP A 126 -28.97 -11.94 4.73
CA ASP A 126 -30.24 -11.78 4.03
C ASP A 126 -30.06 -11.48 2.53
N ASP A 127 -28.86 -11.13 2.07
CA ASP A 127 -28.57 -10.82 0.66
C ASP A 127 -28.07 -12.04 -0.15
N SER A 128 -27.97 -13.22 0.48
CA SER A 128 -27.68 -14.47 -0.22
C SER A 128 -28.97 -15.26 -0.49
N PHE A 129 -29.24 -15.49 -1.78
CA PHE A 129 -30.33 -16.29 -2.37
C PHE A 129 -31.66 -15.56 -2.62
N GLY A 130 -31.68 -14.72 -3.66
CA GLY A 130 -32.84 -14.71 -4.55
C GLY A 130 -33.00 -16.10 -5.16
N ARG A 131 -34.01 -16.85 -4.71
CA ARG A 131 -34.52 -18.02 -5.44
C ARG A 131 -34.90 -17.55 -6.84
N PHE A 132 -34.19 -18.07 -7.84
CA PHE A 132 -34.78 -18.27 -9.15
C PHE A 132 -35.43 -19.66 -9.07
N ASP A 133 -36.76 -19.61 -9.09
CA ASP A 133 -37.75 -20.64 -9.41
C ASP A 133 -37.41 -22.11 -9.07
#